data_AF-A0A2V8H610-F1
#
_entry.id   AF-A0A2V8H610-F1
#
_cell.length_a   1.000
_cell.length_b   1.000
_cell.length_c   1.000
_cell.angle_alpha   90.00
_cell.angle_beta   90.00
_cell.angle_gamma   90.00
#
_symmetry.space_group_name_H-M   'P 1'
#
loop_
_entity.id
_entity.type
_entity.pdbx_description
1 polymer ?
#
loop_
_entity_poly.entity_id
_entity_poly.type
_entity_poly.pdbx_seq_one_letter_code
_entity_poly.pdbx_strand_id
1 'polypeptide(L)'
;MVLVIAVVLYLAPLLLYAPLTDPDEGLHAAISQEMVEGGDWIVPRFLGRAFLDKPILFFWTQAASIRAFGMNTAAARLPGMVFALLGIATTGWLAATLFDRRIGWIAAACYATMVLPFLLAQAPVHDIAIVPFTNLALVFLWRSRWTLAGVVLGLSILTKGLEGMAIVGAGYASYLLLTRALTWRLVIRGALVVAIAAIIAMPWYVVMNARAPGYLHYYFVDRHLLGFATATQEHHGQPWWYYLPLVVGGGLPWMALIGLAGRKAPPYTLVWTWLLAALVLLTLSQSKAVTYILPATPAIAILAAASPLVQRRWRPVALTTTAVFAAALFAFGPSLAEAHSARDLAAYFNSSRLPKTIFVFDQRVSFVYYLQPNVRRQLHADQIQSVSVEQLAAMQPFPHDAVVTIPADLASTRIPLIPPLAHATWDHAGRFVVLIP
;
A
#
# COMPACT_ATOMS: atom_id res chain seq x y z
N MET A 1 -16.51 15.93 15.53
CA MET A 1 -15.65 17.00 14.99
C MET A 1 -14.23 16.49 14.69
N VAL A 2 -13.38 16.18 15.68
CA VAL A 2 -11.98 15.73 15.45
C VAL A 2 -11.86 14.59 14.44
N LEU A 3 -12.60 13.50 14.64
CA LEU A 3 -12.59 12.35 13.74
C LEU A 3 -13.08 12.71 12.33
N VAL A 4 -14.05 13.62 12.22
CA VAL A 4 -14.56 14.08 10.92
C VAL A 4 -13.49 14.86 10.18
N ILE A 5 -12.79 15.79 10.86
CA ILE A 5 -11.70 16.56 10.25
C ILE A 5 -10.56 15.64 9.85
N ALA A 6 -10.15 14.71 10.72
CA ALA A 6 -9.12 13.73 10.39
C ALA A 6 -9.52 12.88 9.17
N VAL A 7 -10.76 12.42 9.09
CA VAL A 7 -11.31 11.70 7.93
C VAL A 7 -11.29 12.55 6.65
N VAL A 8 -11.61 13.84 6.74
CA VAL A 8 -11.53 14.75 5.58
C VAL A 8 -10.09 14.88 5.07
N LEU A 9 -9.08 14.85 5.94
CA LEU A 9 -7.68 14.87 5.51
C LEU A 9 -7.25 13.61 4.74
N TYR A 10 -7.93 12.48 4.91
CA TYR A 10 -7.67 11.27 4.10
C TYR A 10 -8.20 11.44 2.66
N LEU A 11 -9.01 12.47 2.41
CA LEU A 11 -9.49 12.86 1.08
C LEU A 11 -8.66 14.00 0.47
N ALA A 12 -7.63 14.49 1.17
CA ALA A 12 -6.82 15.63 0.74
C ALA A 12 -6.23 15.49 -0.68
N PRO A 13 -5.73 14.32 -1.13
CA PRO A 13 -5.22 14.19 -2.50
C PRO A 13 -6.27 14.48 -3.58
N LEU A 14 -7.57 14.29 -3.28
CA LEU A 14 -8.67 14.69 -4.17
C LEU A 14 -8.89 16.20 -4.12
N LEU A 15 -8.95 16.76 -2.91
CA LEU A 15 -9.21 18.18 -2.68
C LEU A 15 -8.12 19.07 -3.26
N LEU A 16 -6.88 18.58 -3.26
CA LEU A 16 -5.69 19.29 -3.74
C LEU A 16 -5.37 19.03 -5.22
N TYR A 17 -6.16 18.21 -5.92
CA TYR A 17 -5.89 17.79 -7.31
C TYR A 17 -4.45 17.27 -7.53
N ALA A 18 -3.87 16.63 -6.51
CA ALA A 18 -2.51 16.12 -6.57
C ALA A 18 -2.40 15.07 -7.69
N PRO A 19 -1.30 15.02 -8.47
CA PRO A 19 -1.08 13.93 -9.41
C PRO A 19 -0.77 12.61 -8.70
N LEU A 20 -0.88 11.48 -9.41
CA LEU A 20 -0.55 10.14 -8.92
C LEU A 20 0.96 10.01 -8.73
N THR A 21 1.36 9.42 -7.62
CA THR A 21 2.77 9.29 -7.26
C THR A 21 3.35 7.93 -7.65
N ASP A 22 4.54 7.95 -8.21
CA ASP A 22 5.30 6.77 -8.59
C ASP A 22 6.08 6.16 -7.42
N PRO A 23 6.42 4.85 -7.51
CA PRO A 23 6.00 3.94 -8.59
C PRO A 23 4.62 3.33 -8.39
N ASP A 24 4.24 3.02 -7.14
CA ASP A 24 3.13 2.10 -6.88
C ASP A 24 1.74 2.67 -7.25
N GLU A 25 1.45 3.94 -6.93
CA GLU A 25 0.11 4.52 -7.17
C GLU A 25 -0.14 4.66 -8.68
N GLY A 26 0.85 5.20 -9.41
CA GLY A 26 0.82 5.33 -10.86
C GLY A 26 0.73 3.99 -11.59
N LEU A 27 1.58 3.03 -11.21
CA LEU A 27 1.59 1.68 -11.80
C LEU A 27 0.25 0.99 -11.62
N HIS A 28 -0.30 0.96 -10.39
CA HIS A 28 -1.56 0.28 -10.15
C HIS A 28 -2.73 0.94 -10.87
N ALA A 29 -2.75 2.28 -10.93
CA ALA A 29 -3.77 2.99 -11.69
C ALA A 29 -3.70 2.68 -13.20
N ALA A 30 -2.49 2.59 -13.77
CA ALA A 30 -2.29 2.20 -15.17
C ALA A 30 -2.74 0.76 -15.44
N ILE A 31 -2.44 -0.18 -14.54
CA ILE A 31 -2.92 -1.58 -14.64
C ILE A 31 -4.46 -1.62 -14.62
N SER A 32 -5.08 -0.92 -13.68
CA SER A 32 -6.55 -0.86 -13.57
C SER A 32 -7.19 -0.17 -14.78
N GLN A 33 -6.53 0.82 -15.36
CA GLN A 33 -6.96 1.46 -16.61
C GLN A 33 -6.90 0.45 -17.77
N GLU A 34 -5.84 -0.33 -17.89
CA GLU A 34 -5.70 -1.36 -18.93
C GLU A 34 -6.76 -2.46 -18.79
N MET A 35 -7.15 -2.83 -17.55
CA MET A 35 -8.28 -3.75 -17.32
C MET A 35 -9.62 -3.21 -17.83
N VAL A 36 -9.85 -1.90 -17.68
CA VAL A 36 -11.08 -1.25 -18.18
C VAL A 36 -11.06 -1.16 -19.70
N GLU A 37 -9.93 -0.78 -20.30
CA GLU A 37 -9.79 -0.61 -21.76
C GLU A 37 -9.77 -1.94 -22.50
N GLY A 38 -9.02 -2.93 -22.01
CA GLY A 38 -8.89 -4.24 -22.62
C GLY A 38 -10.02 -5.21 -22.30
N GLY A 39 -10.81 -4.93 -21.26
CA GLY A 39 -11.91 -5.78 -20.83
C GLY A 39 -11.49 -7.10 -20.15
N ASP A 40 -10.19 -7.30 -19.91
CA ASP A 40 -9.68 -8.45 -19.15
C ASP A 40 -9.63 -8.12 -17.66
N TRP A 41 -10.59 -8.66 -16.90
CA TRP A 41 -10.69 -8.46 -15.45
C TRP A 41 -10.01 -9.58 -14.66
N ILE A 42 -9.34 -10.52 -15.30
CA ILE A 42 -8.71 -11.66 -14.63
C ILE A 42 -7.20 -11.47 -14.53
N VAL A 43 -6.55 -11.16 -15.65
CA VAL A 43 -5.09 -11.02 -15.72
C VAL A 43 -4.74 -9.54 -15.66
N PRO A 44 -4.26 -9.00 -14.52
CA PRO A 44 -3.77 -7.64 -14.47
C PRO A 44 -2.55 -7.52 -15.39
N ARG A 45 -2.51 -6.46 -16.20
CA ARG A 45 -1.45 -6.21 -17.16
C ARG A 45 -0.94 -4.79 -17.06
N PHE A 46 0.34 -4.64 -17.34
CA PHE A 46 0.98 -3.34 -17.52
C PHE A 46 1.68 -3.36 -18.88
N LEU A 47 1.19 -2.52 -19.81
CA LEU A 47 1.68 -2.45 -21.19
C LEU A 47 1.60 -3.81 -21.89
N GLY A 48 0.47 -4.51 -21.72
CA GLY A 48 0.21 -5.83 -22.29
C GLY A 48 0.90 -7.00 -21.58
N ARG A 49 1.92 -6.74 -20.75
CA ARG A 49 2.63 -7.78 -19.99
C ARG A 49 1.87 -8.13 -18.71
N ALA A 50 1.73 -9.42 -18.41
CA ALA A 50 1.06 -9.87 -17.19
C ALA A 50 1.81 -9.38 -15.94
N PHE A 51 1.10 -8.74 -15.03
CA PHE A 51 1.61 -8.28 -13.75
C PHE A 51 1.30 -9.33 -12.69
N LEU A 52 2.31 -10.08 -12.24
CA LEU A 52 2.11 -11.25 -11.38
C LEU A 52 2.29 -10.92 -9.88
N ASP A 53 2.55 -9.67 -9.56
CA ASP A 53 3.12 -9.25 -8.28
C ASP A 53 2.10 -9.06 -7.15
N LYS A 54 0.81 -8.94 -7.49
CA LYS A 54 -0.30 -8.71 -6.56
C LYS A 54 -1.56 -9.47 -6.99
N PRO A 55 -2.48 -9.80 -6.06
CA PRO A 55 -3.76 -10.38 -6.41
C PRO A 55 -4.80 -9.30 -6.74
N ILE A 56 -5.97 -9.73 -7.19
CA ILE A 56 -6.88 -8.90 -8.00
C ILE A 56 -7.78 -7.92 -7.24
N LEU A 57 -8.07 -8.11 -5.95
CA LEU A 57 -9.20 -7.42 -5.32
C LEU A 57 -9.05 -5.89 -5.35
N PHE A 58 -7.85 -5.39 -5.07
CA PHE A 58 -7.60 -3.95 -5.14
C PHE A 58 -7.79 -3.43 -6.58
N PHE A 59 -7.21 -4.12 -7.57
CA PHE A 59 -7.39 -3.79 -8.98
C PHE A 59 -8.85 -3.82 -9.42
N TRP A 60 -9.66 -4.79 -8.99
CA TRP A 60 -11.10 -4.81 -9.27
C TRP A 60 -11.80 -3.58 -8.74
N THR A 61 -11.51 -3.16 -7.51
CA THR A 61 -12.13 -1.96 -6.94
C THR A 61 -11.69 -0.69 -7.68
N GLN A 62 -10.42 -0.60 -8.07
CA GLN A 62 -9.86 0.52 -8.84
C GLN A 62 -10.39 0.58 -10.27
N ALA A 63 -10.40 -0.54 -10.99
CA ALA A 63 -11.00 -0.66 -12.32
C ALA A 63 -12.51 -0.37 -12.30
N ALA A 64 -13.26 -0.85 -11.30
CA ALA A 64 -14.68 -0.56 -11.15
C ALA A 64 -14.94 0.94 -10.93
N SER A 65 -14.11 1.59 -10.12
CA SER A 65 -14.16 3.03 -9.91
C SER A 65 -13.84 3.82 -11.18
N ILE A 66 -12.77 3.46 -11.89
CA ILE A 66 -12.40 4.07 -13.18
C ILE A 66 -13.51 3.90 -14.22
N ARG A 67 -14.14 2.72 -14.28
CA ARG A 67 -15.27 2.46 -15.18
C ARG A 67 -16.51 3.29 -14.84
N ALA A 68 -16.79 3.49 -13.55
CA ALA A 68 -17.98 4.21 -13.10
C ALA A 68 -17.82 5.75 -13.18
N PHE A 69 -16.63 6.27 -12.87
CA PHE A 69 -16.38 7.70 -12.70
C PHE A 69 -15.42 8.31 -13.74
N GLY A 70 -14.92 7.50 -14.69
CA GLY A 70 -14.01 7.91 -15.74
C GLY A 70 -12.52 7.81 -15.38
N MET A 71 -11.66 7.94 -16.38
CA MET A 71 -10.20 7.86 -16.25
C MET A 71 -9.61 9.19 -15.72
N ASN A 72 -9.80 9.44 -14.43
CA ASN A 72 -9.23 10.59 -13.74
C ASN A 72 -8.57 10.16 -12.41
N THR A 73 -7.78 11.05 -11.82
CA THR A 73 -7.04 10.75 -10.58
C THR A 73 -7.97 10.44 -9.40
N ALA A 74 -9.15 11.07 -9.36
CA ALA A 74 -10.11 10.84 -8.29
C ALA A 74 -10.70 9.43 -8.32
N ALA A 75 -11.08 8.96 -9.51
CA ALA A 75 -11.56 7.60 -9.70
C ALA A 75 -10.49 6.55 -9.35
N ALA A 76 -9.23 6.80 -9.70
CA ALA A 76 -8.12 5.89 -9.35
C ALA A 76 -7.87 5.80 -7.83
N ARG A 77 -8.06 6.91 -7.09
CA ARG A 77 -7.81 6.97 -5.63
C ARG A 77 -8.98 6.54 -4.76
N LEU A 78 -10.21 6.72 -5.25
CA LEU A 78 -11.42 6.52 -4.46
C LEU A 78 -11.43 5.18 -3.69
N PRO A 79 -11.09 4.02 -4.29
CA PRO A 79 -11.11 2.76 -3.56
C PRO A 79 -10.09 2.68 -2.43
N GLY A 80 -8.86 3.13 -2.67
CA GLY A 80 -7.83 3.19 -1.64
C GLY A 80 -8.24 4.09 -0.47
N MET A 81 -8.88 5.22 -0.75
CA MET A 81 -9.44 6.10 0.28
C MET A 81 -10.58 5.43 1.06
N VAL A 82 -11.51 4.77 0.37
CA VAL A 82 -12.58 3.99 1.02
C VAL A 82 -11.99 2.93 1.95
N PHE A 83 -10.96 2.21 1.51
CA PHE A 83 -10.28 1.23 2.36
C PHE A 83 -9.58 1.87 3.55
N ALA A 84 -8.97 3.05 3.41
CA ALA A 84 -8.38 3.77 4.54
C ALA A 84 -9.44 4.17 5.59
N LEU A 85 -10.60 4.66 5.13
CA LEU A 85 -11.74 4.99 6.00
C LEU A 85 -12.33 3.74 6.67
N LEU A 86 -12.44 2.63 5.94
CA LEU A 86 -12.82 1.34 6.49
C LEU A 86 -11.79 0.85 7.52
N GLY A 87 -10.49 1.07 7.30
CA GLY A 87 -9.42 0.79 8.27
C GLY A 87 -9.63 1.54 9.59
N ILE A 88 -9.93 2.84 9.53
CA ILE A 88 -10.28 3.67 10.71
C ILE A 88 -11.53 3.11 11.41
N ALA A 89 -12.60 2.88 10.66
CA ALA A 89 -13.88 2.43 11.21
C ALA A 89 -13.79 1.04 11.85
N THR A 90 -13.13 0.09 11.18
CA THR A 90 -12.94 -1.28 11.67
C THR A 90 -11.97 -1.34 12.84
N THR A 91 -10.98 -0.44 12.93
CA THR A 91 -10.11 -0.31 14.12
C THR A 91 -10.94 0.08 15.33
N GLY A 92 -11.82 1.09 15.18
CA GLY A 92 -12.74 1.50 16.24
C GLY A 92 -13.75 0.40 16.61
N TRP A 93 -14.25 -0.34 15.62
CA TRP A 93 -15.18 -1.45 15.87
C TRP A 93 -14.51 -2.63 16.60
N LEU A 94 -13.26 -2.96 16.25
CA LEU A 94 -12.48 -3.96 16.96
C LEU A 94 -12.25 -3.53 18.40
N ALA A 95 -11.77 -2.31 18.64
CA ALA A 95 -11.63 -1.77 19.99
C ALA A 95 -12.95 -1.80 20.79
N ALA A 96 -14.07 -1.40 20.18
CA ALA A 96 -15.38 -1.44 20.84
C ALA A 96 -15.85 -2.86 21.18
N THR A 97 -15.44 -3.85 20.37
CA THR A 97 -15.77 -5.26 20.59
C THR A 97 -14.92 -5.88 21.70
N LEU A 98 -13.67 -5.46 21.81
CA LEU A 98 -12.72 -5.96 22.81
C LEU A 98 -12.89 -5.29 24.18
N PHE A 99 -13.28 -4.02 24.19
CA PHE A 99 -13.45 -3.22 25.40
C PHE A 99 -14.85 -2.63 25.45
N ASP A 100 -15.01 -1.36 25.07
CA ASP A 100 -16.29 -0.65 25.08
C ASP A 100 -16.39 0.40 23.97
N ARG A 101 -17.60 0.93 23.75
CA ARG A 101 -17.89 1.91 22.70
C ARG A 101 -17.04 3.18 22.80
N ARG A 102 -16.66 3.61 24.01
CA ARG A 102 -15.86 4.81 24.22
C ARG A 102 -14.42 4.57 23.76
N ILE A 103 -13.83 3.45 24.15
CA ILE A 103 -12.50 3.03 23.67
C ILE A 103 -12.52 2.86 22.14
N GLY A 104 -13.60 2.35 21.57
CA GLY A 104 -13.78 2.26 20.12
C GLY A 104 -13.63 3.59 19.38
N TRP A 105 -14.35 4.63 19.83
CA TRP A 105 -14.22 5.96 19.22
C TRP A 105 -12.84 6.58 19.38
N ILE A 106 -12.21 6.37 20.54
CA ILE A 106 -10.87 6.87 20.81
C ILE A 106 -9.85 6.15 19.92
N ALA A 107 -9.95 4.82 19.77
CA ALA A 107 -9.07 4.04 18.91
C ALA A 107 -9.18 4.46 17.44
N ALA A 108 -10.39 4.72 16.94
CA ALA A 108 -10.59 5.26 15.60
C ALA A 108 -9.89 6.63 15.43
N ALA A 109 -10.05 7.54 16.41
CA ALA A 109 -9.39 8.84 16.39
C ALA A 109 -7.86 8.71 16.47
N CYS A 110 -7.35 7.81 17.32
CA CYS A 110 -5.93 7.52 17.42
C CYS A 110 -5.37 7.02 16.08
N TYR A 111 -5.99 5.99 15.49
CA TYR A 111 -5.57 5.41 14.22
C TYR A 111 -5.59 6.45 13.08
N ALA A 112 -6.67 7.24 12.98
CA ALA A 112 -6.79 8.31 12.00
C ALA A 112 -5.70 9.38 12.14
N THR A 113 -5.10 9.52 13.32
CA THR A 113 -4.06 10.53 13.61
C THR A 113 -2.69 9.90 13.88
N MET A 114 -2.46 8.65 13.45
CA MET A 114 -1.13 8.05 13.42
C MET A 114 -0.39 8.45 12.15
N VAL A 115 0.92 8.65 12.24
CA VAL A 115 1.77 9.07 11.12
C VAL A 115 1.72 8.09 9.94
N LEU A 116 1.97 6.79 10.18
CA LEU A 116 2.13 5.83 9.07
C LEU A 116 0.81 5.56 8.31
N PRO A 117 -0.32 5.25 8.97
CA PRO A 117 -1.60 5.09 8.28
C PRO A 117 -2.01 6.34 7.50
N PHE A 118 -1.75 7.52 8.05
CA PHE A 118 -2.09 8.79 7.41
C PHE A 118 -1.26 9.05 6.16
N LEU A 119 0.07 8.87 6.22
CA LEU A 119 0.96 9.10 5.09
C LEU A 119 0.66 8.12 3.95
N LEU A 120 0.51 6.83 4.26
CA LEU A 120 0.20 5.82 3.24
C LEU A 120 -1.18 6.05 2.60
N ALA A 121 -2.13 6.68 3.32
CA ALA A 121 -3.45 7.00 2.77
C ALA A 121 -3.43 8.11 1.72
N GLN A 122 -2.32 8.84 1.58
CA GLN A 122 -2.17 9.89 0.56
C GLN A 122 -1.87 9.31 -0.83
N ALA A 123 -1.31 8.09 -0.90
CA ALA A 123 -1.03 7.34 -2.13
C ALA A 123 -1.45 5.87 -1.93
N PRO A 124 -2.75 5.59 -1.75
CA PRO A 124 -3.19 4.32 -1.20
C PRO A 124 -3.10 3.19 -2.22
N VAL A 125 -2.42 2.11 -1.82
CA VAL A 125 -2.31 0.87 -2.59
C VAL A 125 -2.80 -0.34 -1.77
N HIS A 126 -2.42 -1.55 -2.17
CA HIS A 126 -2.98 -2.81 -1.65
C HIS A 126 -2.81 -2.96 -0.13
N ASP A 127 -1.75 -2.39 0.43
CA ASP A 127 -1.42 -2.41 1.87
C ASP A 127 -2.50 -1.77 2.74
N ILE A 128 -3.11 -0.68 2.28
CA ILE A 128 -4.21 -0.05 3.03
C ILE A 128 -5.48 -0.90 2.99
N ALA A 129 -5.71 -1.59 1.88
CA ALA A 129 -6.90 -2.40 1.66
C ALA A 129 -6.97 -3.63 2.55
N ILE A 130 -5.83 -4.15 3.03
CA ILE A 130 -5.82 -5.34 3.88
C ILE A 130 -6.23 -5.06 5.34
N VAL A 131 -6.01 -3.83 5.83
CA VAL A 131 -6.26 -3.42 7.23
C VAL A 131 -7.71 -3.69 7.68
N PRO A 132 -8.76 -3.28 6.95
CA PRO A 132 -10.12 -3.58 7.38
C PRO A 132 -10.40 -5.08 7.45
N PHE A 133 -9.83 -5.89 6.55
CA PHE A 133 -10.04 -7.33 6.58
C PHE A 133 -9.37 -8.01 7.78
N THR A 134 -8.16 -7.59 8.17
CA THR A 134 -7.49 -8.12 9.38
C THR A 134 -8.23 -7.72 10.65
N ASN A 135 -8.69 -6.48 10.75
CA ASN A 135 -9.52 -5.99 11.85
C ASN A 135 -10.83 -6.80 11.99
N LEU A 136 -11.55 -6.98 10.87
CA LEU A 136 -12.79 -7.73 10.83
C LEU A 136 -12.59 -9.20 11.18
N ALA A 137 -11.50 -9.81 10.72
CA ALA A 137 -11.16 -11.19 11.07
C ALA A 137 -11.04 -11.35 12.59
N LEU A 138 -10.32 -10.44 13.26
CA LEU A 138 -10.19 -10.45 14.71
C LEU A 138 -11.52 -10.18 15.44
N VAL A 139 -12.37 -9.28 14.93
CA VAL A 139 -13.74 -9.07 15.45
C VAL A 139 -14.53 -10.38 15.40
N PHE A 140 -14.51 -11.06 14.26
CA PHE A 140 -15.29 -12.27 14.06
C PHE A 140 -14.73 -13.46 14.85
N LEU A 141 -13.42 -13.63 14.91
CA LEU A 141 -12.78 -14.65 15.76
C LEU A 141 -13.11 -14.43 17.24
N TRP A 142 -13.00 -13.19 17.74
CA TRP A 142 -13.38 -12.85 19.12
C TRP A 142 -14.85 -13.18 19.43
N ARG A 143 -15.75 -12.89 18.48
CA ARG A 143 -17.19 -13.19 18.59
C ARG A 143 -17.55 -14.63 18.24
N SER A 144 -16.57 -15.53 18.06
CA SER A 144 -16.77 -16.92 17.64
C SER A 144 -17.54 -17.10 16.32
N ARG A 145 -17.51 -16.10 15.42
CA ARG A 145 -18.11 -16.11 14.07
C ARG A 145 -17.08 -16.54 13.02
N TRP A 146 -16.56 -17.76 13.18
CA TRP A 146 -15.46 -18.29 12.38
C TRP A 146 -15.74 -18.37 10.87
N THR A 147 -16.99 -18.57 10.45
CA THR A 147 -17.36 -18.52 9.02
C THR A 147 -17.08 -17.16 8.39
N LEU A 148 -17.52 -16.09 9.06
CA LEU A 148 -17.28 -14.72 8.61
C LEU A 148 -15.80 -14.34 8.69
N ALA A 149 -15.08 -14.86 9.69
CA ALA A 149 -13.62 -14.69 9.76
C ALA A 149 -12.93 -15.31 8.54
N GLY A 150 -13.33 -16.51 8.12
CA GLY A 150 -12.84 -17.14 6.89
C GLY A 150 -13.15 -16.31 5.64
N VAL A 151 -14.37 -15.75 5.54
CA VAL A 151 -14.74 -14.91 4.38
C VAL A 151 -13.85 -13.67 4.26
N VAL A 152 -13.69 -12.91 5.34
CA VAL A 152 -12.86 -11.69 5.28
C VAL A 152 -11.37 -12.00 5.14
N LEU A 153 -10.88 -13.13 5.68
CA LEU A 153 -9.52 -13.57 5.41
C LEU A 153 -9.33 -14.02 3.95
N GLY A 154 -10.36 -14.58 3.30
CA GLY A 154 -10.33 -14.83 1.86
C GLY A 154 -10.21 -13.55 1.04
N LEU A 155 -10.94 -12.50 1.42
CA LEU A 155 -10.81 -11.17 0.79
C LEU A 155 -9.42 -10.54 1.06
N SER A 156 -8.87 -10.76 2.25
CA SER A 156 -7.49 -10.38 2.59
C SER A 156 -6.48 -11.06 1.66
N ILE A 157 -6.65 -12.37 1.41
CA ILE A 157 -5.81 -13.13 0.47
C ILE A 157 -5.93 -12.58 -0.96
N LEU A 158 -7.15 -12.27 -1.42
CA LEU A 158 -7.35 -11.64 -2.73
C LEU A 158 -6.83 -10.19 -2.80
N THR A 159 -6.46 -9.58 -1.68
CA THR A 159 -5.89 -8.22 -1.65
C THR A 159 -4.37 -8.25 -1.67
N LYS A 160 -3.74 -9.07 -0.83
CA LYS A 160 -2.28 -9.05 -0.62
C LYS A 160 -1.72 -10.40 -0.23
N GLY A 161 -2.31 -11.49 -0.72
CA GLY A 161 -1.83 -12.84 -0.46
C GLY A 161 -1.89 -13.24 1.02
N LEU A 162 -0.95 -14.07 1.46
CA LEU A 162 -1.07 -14.74 2.76
C LEU A 162 -0.74 -13.85 3.97
N GLU A 163 -0.28 -12.62 3.76
CA GLU A 163 0.23 -11.73 4.81
C GLU A 163 -0.81 -11.48 5.92
N GLY A 164 -2.00 -11.01 5.56
CA GLY A 164 -3.04 -10.67 6.53
C GLY A 164 -3.52 -11.91 7.32
N MET A 165 -3.57 -13.06 6.65
CA MET A 165 -3.90 -14.33 7.29
C MET A 165 -2.80 -14.79 8.25
N ALA A 166 -1.52 -14.64 7.87
CA ALA A 166 -0.39 -14.99 8.71
C ALA A 166 -0.33 -14.12 9.96
N ILE A 167 -0.51 -12.80 9.83
CA ILE A 167 -0.52 -11.84 10.94
C ILE A 167 -1.69 -12.12 11.91
N VAL A 168 -2.91 -12.27 11.39
CA VAL A 168 -4.10 -12.55 12.22
C VAL A 168 -3.99 -13.92 12.87
N GLY A 169 -3.60 -14.95 12.10
CA GLY A 169 -3.47 -16.31 12.56
C GLY A 169 -2.42 -16.45 13.67
N ALA A 170 -1.22 -15.90 13.46
CA ALA A 170 -0.14 -15.93 14.45
C ALA A 170 -0.53 -15.15 15.72
N GLY A 171 -1.15 -13.98 15.57
CA GLY A 171 -1.63 -13.18 16.71
C GLY A 171 -2.70 -13.90 17.53
N TYR A 172 -3.77 -14.38 16.89
CA TYR A 172 -4.87 -15.04 17.57
C TYR A 172 -4.47 -16.42 18.15
N ALA A 173 -3.63 -17.18 17.46
CA ALA A 173 -3.09 -18.44 18.00
C ALA A 173 -2.22 -18.19 19.23
N SER A 174 -1.33 -17.18 19.18
CA SER A 174 -0.52 -16.78 20.34
C SER A 174 -1.39 -16.35 21.53
N TYR A 175 -2.47 -15.62 21.27
CA TYR A 175 -3.46 -15.29 22.29
C TYR A 175 -4.07 -16.55 22.94
N LEU A 176 -4.54 -17.51 22.14
CA LEU A 176 -5.14 -18.75 22.67
C LEU A 176 -4.15 -19.59 23.48
N LEU A 177 -2.89 -19.63 23.06
CA LEU A 177 -1.82 -20.32 23.77
C LEU A 177 -1.51 -19.65 25.12
N LEU A 178 -1.29 -18.33 25.13
CA LEU A 178 -0.95 -17.59 26.35
C LEU A 178 -2.10 -17.55 27.36
N THR A 179 -3.35 -17.52 26.88
CA THR A 179 -4.54 -17.58 27.75
C THR A 179 -4.95 -19.01 28.12
N ARG A 180 -4.23 -20.03 27.62
CA ARG A 180 -4.56 -21.46 27.80
C ARG A 180 -6.00 -21.80 27.37
N ALA A 181 -6.51 -21.08 26.38
CA ALA A 181 -7.85 -21.26 25.83
C ALA A 181 -7.89 -22.19 24.61
N LEU A 182 -6.74 -22.67 24.14
CA LEU A 182 -6.66 -23.57 22.98
C LEU A 182 -7.34 -24.91 23.27
N THR A 183 -8.26 -25.32 22.39
CA THR A 183 -8.95 -26.61 22.43
C THR A 183 -8.95 -27.25 21.05
N TRP A 184 -9.10 -28.58 20.97
CA TRP A 184 -9.21 -29.28 19.69
C TRP A 184 -10.35 -28.75 18.81
N ARG A 185 -11.47 -28.32 19.41
CA ARG A 185 -12.59 -27.68 18.69
C ARG A 185 -12.18 -26.37 18.03
N LEU A 186 -11.34 -25.58 18.70
CA LEU A 186 -10.80 -24.34 18.13
C LEU A 186 -9.79 -24.62 17.02
N VAL A 187 -9.00 -25.69 17.12
CA VAL A 187 -8.10 -26.13 16.04
C VAL A 187 -8.92 -26.49 14.78
N ILE A 188 -9.98 -27.28 14.93
CA ILE A 188 -10.88 -27.61 13.81
C ILE A 188 -11.51 -26.34 13.23
N ARG A 189 -12.02 -25.44 14.08
CA ARG A 189 -12.57 -24.15 13.62
C ARG A 189 -11.53 -23.31 12.89
N GLY A 190 -10.28 -23.30 13.34
CA GLY A 190 -9.17 -22.64 12.65
C GLY A 190 -8.93 -23.24 11.27
N ALA A 191 -8.95 -24.57 11.14
CA ALA A 191 -8.86 -25.24 9.84
C ALA A 191 -10.05 -24.91 8.93
N LEU A 192 -11.26 -24.78 9.48
CA LEU A 192 -12.44 -24.35 8.73
C LEU A 192 -12.34 -22.87 8.28
N VAL A 193 -11.78 -21.99 9.10
CA VAL A 193 -11.48 -20.59 8.71
C VAL A 193 -10.55 -20.57 7.50
N VAL A 194 -9.47 -21.37 7.54
CA VAL A 194 -8.50 -21.51 6.43
C VAL A 194 -9.20 -22.04 5.18
N ALA A 195 -10.02 -23.09 5.31
CA ALA A 195 -10.74 -23.70 4.20
C ALA A 195 -11.71 -22.71 3.55
N ILE A 196 -12.46 -21.93 4.35
CA ILE A 196 -13.37 -20.91 3.83
C ILE A 196 -12.59 -19.79 3.14
N ALA A 197 -11.49 -19.32 3.73
CA ALA A 197 -10.64 -18.31 3.09
C ALA A 197 -10.12 -18.78 1.73
N ALA A 198 -9.72 -20.06 1.63
CA ALA A 198 -9.32 -20.68 0.37
C ALA A 198 -10.49 -20.76 -0.63
N ILE A 199 -11.70 -21.16 -0.20
CA ILE A 199 -12.89 -21.21 -1.08
C ILE A 199 -13.20 -19.82 -1.68
N ILE A 200 -13.02 -18.76 -0.91
CA ILE A 200 -13.25 -17.38 -1.38
C ILE A 200 -12.15 -16.92 -2.34
N ALA A 201 -10.89 -17.21 -2.04
CA ALA A 201 -9.76 -16.69 -2.80
C ALA A 201 -9.41 -17.52 -4.04
N MET A 202 -9.42 -18.85 -3.92
CA MET A 202 -8.90 -19.77 -4.93
C MET A 202 -9.56 -19.67 -6.31
N PRO A 203 -10.87 -19.36 -6.46
CA PRO A 203 -11.46 -19.25 -7.79
C PRO A 203 -10.69 -18.31 -8.72
N TRP A 204 -10.28 -17.12 -8.24
CA TRP A 204 -9.48 -16.22 -9.06
C TRP A 204 -8.08 -16.77 -9.32
N TYR A 205 -7.39 -17.30 -8.30
CA TYR A 205 -6.05 -17.87 -8.43
C TYR A 205 -5.99 -19.02 -9.44
N VAL A 206 -7.00 -19.89 -9.46
CA VAL A 206 -7.11 -21.02 -10.41
C VAL A 206 -7.26 -20.50 -11.84
N VAL A 207 -8.17 -19.55 -12.07
CA VAL A 207 -8.38 -18.98 -13.41
C VAL A 207 -7.15 -18.17 -13.85
N MET A 208 -6.54 -17.41 -12.95
CA MET A 208 -5.30 -16.67 -13.22
C MET A 208 -4.18 -17.61 -13.66
N ASN A 209 -3.99 -18.75 -12.96
CA ASN A 209 -3.00 -19.74 -13.36
C ASN A 209 -3.31 -20.41 -14.70
N ALA A 210 -4.59 -20.64 -15.01
CA ALA A 210 -4.99 -21.18 -16.31
C ALA A 210 -4.66 -20.21 -17.45
N ARG A 211 -4.71 -18.90 -17.21
CA ARG A 211 -4.43 -17.85 -18.22
C ARG A 211 -2.97 -17.37 -18.22
N ALA A 212 -2.25 -17.59 -17.14
CA ALA A 212 -0.82 -17.36 -16.99
C ALA A 212 -0.18 -18.57 -16.30
N PRO A 213 0.10 -19.67 -17.05
CA PRO A 213 0.69 -20.88 -16.49
C PRO A 213 1.97 -20.60 -15.70
N GLY A 214 2.07 -21.17 -14.50
CA GLY A 214 3.18 -20.93 -13.58
C GLY A 214 2.91 -19.87 -12.51
N TYR A 215 1.81 -19.11 -12.64
CA TYR A 215 1.45 -18.06 -11.67
C TYR A 215 1.40 -18.54 -10.22
N LEU A 216 0.80 -19.71 -9.93
CA LEU A 216 0.70 -20.19 -8.54
C LEU A 216 2.07 -20.49 -7.94
N HIS A 217 2.96 -21.10 -8.72
CA HIS A 217 4.32 -21.38 -8.27
C HIS A 217 5.07 -20.07 -8.02
N TYR A 218 5.08 -19.17 -9.01
CA TYR A 218 5.68 -17.86 -8.88
C TYR A 218 5.16 -17.10 -7.65
N TYR A 219 3.83 -17.02 -7.49
CA TYR A 219 3.23 -16.17 -6.48
C TYR A 219 3.36 -16.75 -5.06
N PHE A 220 3.08 -18.04 -4.87
CA PHE A 220 3.09 -18.64 -3.53
C PHE A 220 4.45 -19.23 -3.13
N VAL A 221 5.24 -19.74 -4.08
CA VAL A 221 6.57 -20.30 -3.79
C VAL A 221 7.61 -19.20 -3.88
N ASP A 222 7.82 -18.61 -5.06
CA ASP A 222 8.94 -17.68 -5.25
C ASP A 222 8.73 -16.38 -4.45
N ARG A 223 7.54 -15.80 -4.56
CA ARG A 223 7.26 -14.49 -3.96
C ARG A 223 6.90 -14.55 -2.48
N HIS A 224 6.12 -15.52 -2.03
CA HIS A 224 5.75 -15.64 -0.60
C HIS A 224 6.75 -16.47 0.19
N LEU A 225 6.93 -17.75 -0.15
CA LEU A 225 7.77 -18.65 0.65
C LEU A 225 9.25 -18.28 0.58
N LEU A 226 9.81 -18.24 -0.63
CA LEU A 226 11.21 -17.88 -0.84
C LEU A 226 11.45 -16.40 -0.57
N GLY A 227 10.54 -15.50 -0.94
CA GLY A 227 10.67 -14.08 -0.60
C GLY A 227 10.67 -13.79 0.91
N PHE A 228 9.99 -14.62 1.70
CA PHE A 228 10.07 -14.57 3.16
C PHE A 228 11.37 -15.20 3.69
N ALA A 229 11.75 -16.38 3.18
CA ALA A 229 12.83 -17.18 3.73
C ALA A 229 14.24 -16.81 3.22
N THR A 230 14.34 -16.12 2.08
CA THR A 230 15.59 -15.88 1.34
C THR A 230 15.68 -14.43 0.81
N ALA A 231 16.89 -13.98 0.49
CA ALA A 231 17.17 -12.63 0.00
C ALA A 231 16.91 -12.43 -1.50
N THR A 232 15.87 -13.07 -2.06
CA THR A 232 15.59 -13.07 -3.52
C THR A 232 14.78 -11.88 -4.02
N GLN A 233 14.16 -11.12 -3.12
CA GLN A 233 13.29 -9.98 -3.47
C GLN A 233 14.04 -8.66 -3.36
N GLU A 234 13.64 -7.64 -4.13
CA GLU A 234 14.31 -6.32 -4.17
C GLU A 234 14.53 -5.70 -2.78
N HIS A 235 13.55 -5.82 -1.88
CA HIS A 235 13.62 -5.29 -0.50
C HIS A 235 14.40 -6.16 0.51
N HIS A 236 15.42 -6.89 0.07
CA HIS A 236 16.27 -7.71 0.94
C HIS A 236 17.36 -6.88 1.65
N GLY A 237 18.13 -7.52 2.54
CA GLY A 237 19.31 -6.89 3.19
C GLY A 237 18.99 -5.90 4.31
N GLN A 238 17.71 -5.71 4.64
CA GLN A 238 17.28 -4.82 5.71
C GLN A 238 17.58 -5.41 7.11
N PRO A 239 18.00 -4.60 8.09
CA PRO A 239 18.41 -5.07 9.40
C PRO A 239 17.24 -5.71 10.16
N TRP A 240 17.56 -6.58 11.13
CA TRP A 240 16.53 -7.25 11.95
C TRP A 240 15.63 -6.25 12.71
N TRP A 241 16.16 -5.07 13.07
CA TRP A 241 15.42 -4.03 13.77
C TRP A 241 14.63 -3.09 12.84
N TYR A 242 14.57 -3.35 11.53
CA TYR A 242 13.96 -2.48 10.51
C TYR A 242 12.57 -1.93 10.88
N TYR A 243 11.69 -2.77 11.46
CA TYR A 243 10.33 -2.36 11.81
C TYR A 243 10.22 -1.57 13.14
N LEU A 244 11.25 -1.57 13.98
CA LEU A 244 11.22 -0.85 15.25
C LEU A 244 11.03 0.67 15.08
N PRO A 245 11.85 1.39 14.29
CA PRO A 245 11.62 2.82 14.04
C PRO A 245 10.31 3.08 13.30
N LEU A 246 9.86 2.17 12.43
CA LEU A 246 8.60 2.31 11.70
C LEU A 246 7.37 2.20 12.61
N VAL A 247 7.36 1.25 13.54
CA VAL A 247 6.31 1.16 14.57
C VAL A 247 6.35 2.37 15.49
N VAL A 248 7.56 2.80 15.88
CA VAL A 248 7.70 3.93 16.80
C VAL A 248 7.24 5.23 16.16
N GLY A 249 7.86 5.62 15.05
CA GLY A 249 7.54 6.85 14.32
C GLY A 249 6.16 6.80 13.69
N GLY A 250 5.81 5.68 13.07
CA GLY A 250 4.52 5.47 12.42
C GLY A 250 3.34 5.48 13.40
N GLY A 251 3.57 5.08 14.64
CA GLY A 251 2.57 5.12 15.70
C GLY A 251 2.49 6.43 16.47
N LEU A 252 3.36 7.41 16.20
CA LEU A 252 3.25 8.73 16.82
C LEU A 252 1.92 9.39 16.46
N PRO A 253 1.34 10.19 17.38
CA PRO A 253 1.83 10.49 18.74
C PRO A 253 1.49 9.40 19.78
N TRP A 254 0.71 8.39 19.41
CA TRP A 254 0.08 7.46 20.35
C TRP A 254 0.99 6.34 20.84
N MET A 255 2.05 6.03 20.08
CA MET A 255 3.04 5.02 20.44
C MET A 255 3.61 5.22 21.85
N ALA A 256 3.90 6.47 22.23
CA ALA A 256 4.51 6.78 23.53
C ALA A 256 3.66 6.31 24.72
N LEU A 257 2.36 6.05 24.50
CA LEU A 257 1.38 5.81 25.55
C LEU A 257 0.93 4.34 25.63
N ILE A 258 1.37 3.47 24.71
CA ILE A 258 1.00 2.06 24.73
C ILE A 258 1.59 1.32 25.94
N GLY A 259 2.74 1.78 26.47
CA GLY A 259 3.39 1.18 27.64
C GLY A 259 2.55 1.27 28.92
N LEU A 260 1.61 2.21 28.96
CA LEU A 260 0.65 2.41 30.06
C LEU A 260 -0.62 1.56 29.92
N ALA A 261 -0.77 0.82 28.81
CA ALA A 261 -1.92 -0.05 28.60
C ALA A 261 -1.86 -1.28 29.51
N GLY A 262 -3.03 -1.85 29.81
CA GLY A 262 -3.11 -3.14 30.46
C GLY A 262 -2.41 -4.25 29.67
N ARG A 263 -2.05 -5.34 30.34
CA ARG A 263 -1.37 -6.49 29.72
C ARG A 263 -2.06 -7.83 29.93
N LYS A 264 -2.72 -8.00 31.09
CA LYS A 264 -3.15 -9.31 31.58
C LYS A 264 -4.59 -9.69 31.23
N ALA A 265 -5.49 -8.72 31.01
CA ALA A 265 -6.87 -9.07 30.66
C ALA A 265 -6.95 -9.58 29.21
N PRO A 266 -7.85 -10.52 28.88
CA PRO A 266 -7.89 -11.16 27.58
C PRO A 266 -7.92 -10.18 26.38
N PRO A 267 -8.68 -9.07 26.41
CA PRO A 267 -8.62 -8.04 25.37
C PRO A 267 -7.22 -7.47 25.14
N TYR A 268 -6.49 -7.14 26.20
CA TYR A 268 -5.11 -6.64 26.10
C TYR A 268 -4.18 -7.70 25.57
N THR A 269 -4.29 -8.94 26.06
CA THR A 269 -3.44 -10.05 25.61
C THR A 269 -3.60 -10.30 24.12
N LEU A 270 -4.82 -10.23 23.58
CA LEU A 270 -5.04 -10.36 22.14
C LEU A 270 -4.36 -9.25 21.35
N VAL A 271 -4.51 -7.99 21.77
CA VAL A 271 -3.94 -6.86 21.02
C VAL A 271 -2.41 -6.86 21.08
N TRP A 272 -1.82 -7.20 22.24
CA TRP A 272 -0.37 -7.35 22.37
C TRP A 272 0.17 -8.51 21.54
N THR A 273 -0.46 -9.69 21.60
CA THR A 273 -0.02 -10.84 20.81
C THR A 273 -0.14 -10.59 19.31
N TRP A 274 -1.16 -9.86 18.87
CA TRP A 274 -1.28 -9.44 17.48
C TRP A 274 -0.14 -8.52 17.03
N LEU A 275 0.15 -7.45 17.80
CA LEU A 275 1.25 -6.54 17.48
C LEU A 275 2.62 -7.25 17.50
N LEU A 276 2.87 -8.06 18.53
CA LEU A 276 4.13 -8.76 18.72
C LEU A 276 4.32 -9.88 17.68
N ALA A 277 3.27 -10.65 17.38
CA ALA A 277 3.35 -11.68 16.35
C ALA A 277 3.65 -11.09 14.98
N ALA A 278 3.04 -9.95 14.62
CA ALA A 278 3.36 -9.25 13.38
C ALA A 278 4.82 -8.79 13.37
N LEU A 279 5.30 -8.16 14.45
CA LEU A 279 6.69 -7.72 14.55
C LEU A 279 7.67 -8.87 14.43
N VAL A 280 7.43 -10.00 15.11
CA VAL A 280 8.27 -11.20 15.03
C VAL A 280 8.26 -11.75 13.60
N LEU A 281 7.08 -11.96 13.01
CA LEU A 281 6.96 -12.52 11.67
C LEU A 281 7.68 -11.65 10.64
N LEU A 282 7.44 -10.34 10.66
CA LEU A 282 8.05 -9.41 9.71
C LEU A 282 9.56 -9.24 9.95
N THR A 283 10.02 -9.29 11.20
CA THR A 283 11.46 -9.27 11.53
C THR A 283 12.19 -10.48 10.95
N LEU A 284 11.55 -11.66 10.99
CA LEU A 284 12.09 -12.91 10.44
C LEU A 284 12.11 -12.92 8.91
N SER A 285 11.24 -12.14 8.24
CA SER A 285 11.20 -12.03 6.79
C SER A 285 12.50 -11.44 6.22
N GLN A 286 13.05 -12.04 5.19
CA GLN A 286 14.23 -11.53 4.48
C GLN A 286 13.89 -10.31 3.61
N SER A 287 12.69 -10.27 3.03
CA SER A 287 12.16 -9.09 2.33
C SER A 287 11.39 -8.19 3.31
N LYS A 288 11.76 -6.90 3.40
CA LYS A 288 11.12 -5.94 4.32
C LYS A 288 10.78 -4.63 3.63
N ALA A 289 9.49 -4.28 3.62
CA ALA A 289 8.98 -3.03 3.08
C ALA A 289 8.24 -2.24 4.17
N VAL A 290 8.27 -0.91 4.06
CA VAL A 290 7.65 0.01 5.05
C VAL A 290 6.18 -0.31 5.28
N THR A 291 5.47 -0.70 4.22
CA THR A 291 4.03 -0.89 4.25
C THR A 291 3.58 -2.20 4.91
N TYR A 292 4.44 -3.21 5.03
CA TYR A 292 4.08 -4.54 5.54
C TYR A 292 3.66 -4.55 7.02
N ILE A 293 4.08 -3.55 7.80
CA ILE A 293 3.68 -3.44 9.22
C ILE A 293 2.26 -2.89 9.39
N LEU A 294 1.71 -2.24 8.36
CA LEU A 294 0.45 -1.53 8.40
C LEU A 294 -0.71 -2.36 8.98
N PRO A 295 -0.89 -3.66 8.64
CA PRO A 295 -2.01 -4.45 9.15
C PRO A 295 -1.98 -4.67 10.66
N ALA A 296 -0.84 -4.44 11.34
CA ALA A 296 -0.70 -4.56 12.79
C ALA A 296 -0.73 -3.21 13.51
N THR A 297 -0.60 -2.10 12.80
CA THR A 297 -0.64 -0.75 13.40
C THR A 297 -1.95 -0.39 14.12
N PRO A 298 -3.15 -0.94 13.78
CA PRO A 298 -4.35 -0.71 14.59
C PRO A 298 -4.17 -1.15 16.05
N ALA A 299 -3.33 -2.15 16.33
CA ALA A 299 -3.05 -2.59 17.69
C ALA A 299 -2.47 -1.46 18.55
N ILE A 300 -1.62 -0.59 17.98
CA ILE A 300 -1.04 0.58 18.64
C ILE A 300 -2.15 1.55 19.04
N ALA A 301 -3.06 1.86 18.11
CA ALA A 301 -4.20 2.75 18.37
C ALA A 301 -5.13 2.19 19.46
N ILE A 302 -5.40 0.88 19.45
CA ILE A 302 -6.27 0.22 20.43
C ILE A 302 -5.62 0.23 21.82
N LEU A 303 -4.32 -0.11 21.93
CA LEU A 303 -3.59 -0.08 23.20
C LEU A 303 -3.50 1.34 23.77
N ALA A 304 -3.19 2.32 22.92
CA ALA A 304 -3.19 3.71 23.32
C ALA A 304 -4.57 4.15 23.79
N ALA A 305 -5.65 3.87 23.05
CA ALA A 305 -7.01 4.23 23.43
C ALA A 305 -7.46 3.61 24.75
N ALA A 306 -6.99 2.41 25.07
CA ALA A 306 -7.28 1.75 26.33
C ALA A 306 -6.50 2.33 27.53
N SER A 307 -5.43 3.11 27.30
CA SER A 307 -4.65 3.76 28.36
C SER A 307 -5.46 4.85 29.09
N PRO A 308 -5.46 4.89 30.45
CA PRO A 308 -6.19 5.91 31.21
C PRO A 308 -5.81 7.35 30.86
N LEU A 309 -4.55 7.60 30.50
CA LEU A 309 -4.07 8.93 30.15
C LEU A 309 -4.66 9.40 28.81
N VAL A 310 -4.63 8.54 27.80
CA VAL A 310 -5.23 8.82 26.48
C VAL A 310 -6.73 9.03 26.63
N GLN A 311 -7.40 8.19 27.41
CA GLN A 311 -8.83 8.34 27.68
C GLN A 311 -9.21 9.73 28.22
N ARG A 312 -8.31 10.41 28.94
CA ARG A 312 -8.52 11.77 29.45
C ARG A 312 -8.05 12.87 28.47
N ARG A 313 -7.01 12.61 27.68
CA ARG A 313 -6.27 13.65 26.92
C ARG A 313 -6.26 13.46 25.39
N TRP A 314 -6.99 12.48 24.84
CA TRP A 314 -6.93 12.20 23.40
C TRP A 314 -7.38 13.37 22.52
N ARG A 315 -8.38 14.16 22.94
CA ARG A 315 -8.95 15.23 22.12
C ARG A 315 -7.92 16.30 21.71
N PRO A 316 -7.22 16.98 22.64
CA PRO A 316 -6.24 18.01 22.26
C PRO A 316 -5.11 17.42 21.43
N VAL A 317 -4.60 16.23 21.77
CA VAL A 317 -3.52 15.58 21.01
C VAL A 317 -3.97 15.30 19.58
N ALA A 318 -5.15 14.67 19.41
CA ALA A 318 -5.70 14.38 18.08
C ALA A 318 -5.96 15.66 17.27
N LEU A 319 -6.45 16.74 17.90
CA LEU A 319 -6.65 18.03 17.24
C LEU A 319 -5.33 18.65 16.77
N THR A 320 -4.31 18.70 17.64
CA THR A 320 -3.00 19.23 17.30
C THR A 320 -2.37 18.42 16.17
N THR A 321 -2.40 17.08 16.25
CA THR A 321 -1.87 16.22 15.19
C THR A 321 -2.62 16.41 13.87
N THR A 322 -3.96 16.52 13.92
CA THR A 322 -4.77 16.82 12.73
C THR A 322 -4.38 18.17 12.12
N ALA A 323 -4.16 19.20 12.93
CA ALA A 323 -3.72 20.51 12.45
C ALA A 323 -2.30 20.46 11.83
N VAL A 324 -1.37 19.73 12.45
CA VAL A 324 -0.02 19.51 11.89
C VAL A 324 -0.08 18.77 10.56
N PHE A 325 -0.88 17.71 10.47
CA PHE A 325 -1.09 16.96 9.24
C PHE A 325 -1.70 17.82 8.14
N ALA A 326 -2.72 18.62 8.47
CA ALA A 326 -3.31 19.56 7.53
C ALA A 326 -2.25 20.57 7.04
N ALA A 327 -1.53 21.22 7.96
CA ALA A 327 -0.49 22.19 7.61
C ALA A 327 0.60 21.59 6.72
N ALA A 328 1.08 20.38 7.05
CA ALA A 328 2.09 19.68 6.26
C ALA A 328 1.57 19.31 4.86
N LEU A 329 0.34 18.81 4.76
CA LEU A 329 -0.29 18.49 3.47
C LEU A 329 -0.46 19.74 2.59
N PHE A 330 -0.94 20.85 3.14
CA PHE A 330 -1.11 22.08 2.37
C PHE A 330 0.23 22.72 1.98
N ALA A 331 1.24 22.63 2.85
CA ALA A 331 2.56 23.22 2.58
C ALA A 331 3.40 22.41 1.58
N PHE A 332 3.36 21.07 1.66
CA PHE A 332 4.30 20.20 0.92
C PHE A 332 3.62 19.20 -0.01
N GLY A 333 2.35 18.86 0.22
CA GLY A 333 1.65 17.78 -0.50
C GLY A 333 1.67 17.94 -2.02
N PRO A 334 1.20 19.08 -2.58
CA PRO A 334 1.21 19.29 -4.03
C PRO A 334 2.61 19.18 -4.64
N SER A 335 3.61 19.86 -4.05
CA SER A 335 4.98 19.87 -4.55
C SER A 335 5.63 18.49 -4.52
N LEU A 336 5.40 17.72 -3.44
CA LEU A 336 5.88 16.34 -3.33
C LEU A 336 5.21 15.43 -4.35
N ALA A 337 3.90 15.59 -4.57
CA ALA A 337 3.18 14.79 -5.55
C ALA A 337 3.66 15.09 -6.98
N GLU A 338 3.88 16.36 -7.35
CA GLU A 338 4.47 16.72 -8.66
C GLU A 338 5.88 16.15 -8.83
N ALA A 339 6.72 16.21 -7.80
CA ALA A 339 8.08 15.69 -7.87
C ALA A 339 8.12 14.18 -8.14
N HIS A 340 7.18 13.43 -7.56
CA HIS A 340 7.09 11.98 -7.70
C HIS A 340 6.07 11.55 -8.76
N SER A 341 5.64 12.43 -9.67
CA SER A 341 4.73 12.06 -10.76
C SER A 341 5.34 12.33 -12.12
N ALA A 342 5.06 11.45 -13.08
CA ALA A 342 5.43 11.59 -14.48
C ALA A 342 4.26 12.14 -15.35
N ARG A 343 3.32 12.87 -14.73
CA ARG A 343 2.20 13.51 -15.46
C ARG A 343 2.66 14.52 -16.50
N ASP A 344 3.72 15.26 -16.22
CA ASP A 344 4.39 16.19 -17.13
C ASP A 344 4.95 15.49 -18.37
N LEU A 345 5.59 14.34 -18.19
CA LEU A 345 6.09 13.51 -19.27
C LEU A 345 4.96 13.02 -20.17
N ALA A 346 3.83 12.62 -19.58
CA ALA A 346 2.64 12.28 -20.36
C ALA A 346 2.10 13.47 -21.15
N ALA A 347 2.09 14.69 -20.57
CA ALA A 347 1.67 15.89 -21.27
C ALA A 347 2.56 16.15 -22.50
N TYR A 348 3.88 15.98 -22.37
CA TYR A 348 4.82 16.08 -23.48
C TYR A 348 4.55 15.04 -24.58
N PHE A 349 4.35 13.77 -24.22
CA PHE A 349 4.01 12.72 -25.20
C PHE A 349 2.62 12.87 -25.82
N ASN A 350 1.68 13.51 -25.13
CA ASN A 350 0.36 13.80 -25.68
C ASN A 350 0.38 14.88 -26.77
N SER A 351 1.37 15.76 -26.75
CA SER A 351 1.57 16.81 -27.76
C SER A 351 2.66 16.50 -28.78
N SER A 352 3.33 15.34 -28.65
CA SER A 352 4.53 14.99 -29.43
C SER A 352 4.45 13.56 -29.93
N ARG A 353 5.38 13.16 -30.80
CA ARG A 353 5.52 11.75 -31.20
C ARG A 353 6.16 10.95 -30.05
N LEU A 354 5.68 9.72 -29.81
CA LEU A 354 6.36 8.80 -28.89
C LEU A 354 7.76 8.45 -29.42
N PRO A 355 8.80 8.53 -28.57
CA PRO A 355 10.16 8.17 -28.94
C PRO A 355 10.28 6.65 -29.11
N LYS A 356 11.33 6.20 -29.80
CA LYS A 356 11.64 4.75 -29.88
C LYS A 356 12.00 4.16 -28.53
N THR A 357 12.70 4.92 -27.69
CA THR A 357 13.12 4.45 -26.37
C THR A 357 12.81 5.50 -25.28
N ILE A 358 12.30 5.05 -24.15
CA ILE A 358 12.01 5.84 -22.95
C ILE A 358 12.81 5.22 -21.81
N PHE A 359 13.87 5.91 -21.40
CA PHE A 359 14.67 5.54 -20.24
C PHE A 359 14.01 6.10 -18.99
N VAL A 360 13.46 5.20 -18.18
CA VAL A 360 12.74 5.55 -16.96
C VAL A 360 13.66 5.35 -15.76
N PHE A 361 13.84 6.42 -15.00
CA PHE A 361 14.54 6.42 -13.74
C PHE A 361 13.57 6.16 -12.59
N ASP A 362 14.03 5.40 -11.60
CA ASP A 362 13.33 5.20 -10.33
C ASP A 362 11.86 4.80 -10.49
N GLN A 363 11.58 3.99 -11.51
CA GLN A 363 10.25 3.49 -11.83
C GLN A 363 9.18 4.60 -11.97
N ARG A 364 9.52 5.77 -12.53
CA ARG A 364 8.56 6.83 -12.91
C ARG A 364 7.62 6.40 -14.06
N VAL A 365 6.57 5.64 -13.73
CA VAL A 365 5.69 4.97 -14.70
C VAL A 365 4.25 5.53 -14.77
N SER A 366 3.90 6.48 -13.90
CA SER A 366 2.56 7.09 -13.84
C SER A 366 2.16 7.78 -15.13
N PHE A 367 3.12 8.16 -15.98
CA PHE A 367 2.85 8.78 -17.28
C PHE A 367 1.93 7.91 -18.15
N VAL A 368 2.04 6.57 -18.06
CA VAL A 368 1.20 5.63 -18.81
C VAL A 368 -0.29 5.86 -18.52
N TYR A 369 -0.64 6.13 -17.26
CA TYR A 369 -2.01 6.43 -16.86
C TYR A 369 -2.54 7.73 -17.49
N TYR A 370 -1.65 8.73 -17.60
CA TYR A 370 -1.96 10.09 -18.06
C TYR A 370 -1.91 10.27 -19.59
N LEU A 371 -1.43 9.28 -20.34
CA LEU A 371 -1.46 9.33 -21.80
C LEU A 371 -2.91 9.35 -22.32
N GLN A 372 -3.13 10.11 -23.39
CA GLN A 372 -4.40 10.06 -24.13
C GLN A 372 -4.59 8.67 -24.75
N PRO A 373 -5.83 8.16 -24.87
CA PRO A 373 -6.07 6.78 -25.32
C PRO A 373 -5.50 6.44 -26.70
N ASN A 374 -5.39 7.40 -27.60
CA ASN A 374 -4.77 7.25 -28.93
C ASN A 374 -3.25 7.14 -28.86
N VAL A 375 -2.61 7.86 -27.92
CA VAL A 375 -1.16 7.82 -27.70
C VAL A 375 -0.78 6.58 -26.91
N ARG A 376 -1.50 6.27 -25.82
CA ARG A 376 -1.27 5.06 -25.00
C ARG A 376 -1.32 3.77 -25.83
N ARG A 377 -2.25 3.67 -26.78
CA ARG A 377 -2.37 2.51 -27.69
C ARG A 377 -1.15 2.28 -28.60
N GLN A 378 -0.32 3.30 -28.79
CA GLN A 378 0.92 3.23 -29.57
C GLN A 378 2.14 2.92 -28.69
N LEU A 379 1.98 2.94 -27.36
CA LEU A 379 3.07 2.67 -26.42
C LEU A 379 3.21 1.17 -26.20
N HIS A 380 4.43 0.68 -26.37
CA HIS A 380 4.80 -0.72 -26.18
C HIS A 380 5.80 -0.90 -25.04
N ALA A 381 5.74 -2.05 -24.37
CA ALA A 381 6.55 -2.33 -23.18
C ALA A 381 8.05 -2.45 -23.45
N ASP A 382 8.48 -2.64 -24.70
CA ASP A 382 9.86 -2.67 -25.15
C ASP A 382 10.47 -1.27 -25.34
N GLN A 383 9.62 -0.24 -25.49
CA GLN A 383 10.07 1.15 -25.53
C GLN A 383 10.53 1.62 -24.14
N ILE A 384 9.99 1.06 -23.06
CA ILE A 384 10.36 1.47 -21.69
C ILE A 384 11.52 0.63 -21.18
N GLN A 385 12.60 1.31 -20.78
CA GLN A 385 13.77 0.69 -20.18
C GLN A 385 14.07 1.35 -18.83
N SER A 386 14.03 0.56 -17.77
CA SER A 386 14.47 1.02 -16.45
C SER A 386 16.00 1.04 -16.42
N VAL A 387 16.57 2.18 -16.03
CA VAL A 387 18.03 2.37 -15.96
C VAL A 387 18.43 3.03 -14.65
N SER A 388 19.58 2.65 -14.12
CA SER A 388 20.24 3.36 -13.02
C SER A 388 21.02 4.58 -13.53
N VAL A 389 21.45 5.45 -12.62
CA VAL A 389 22.27 6.63 -12.96
C VAL A 389 23.59 6.19 -13.57
N GLU A 390 24.19 5.14 -13.02
CA GLU A 390 25.46 4.58 -13.46
C GLU A 390 25.32 3.93 -14.85
N GLN A 391 24.22 3.21 -15.09
CA GLN A 391 23.93 2.62 -16.39
C GLN A 391 23.72 3.69 -17.47
N LEU A 392 22.99 4.76 -17.15
CA LEU A 392 22.80 5.88 -18.08
C LEU A 392 24.12 6.61 -18.35
N ALA A 393 24.93 6.87 -17.32
CA ALA A 393 26.22 7.54 -17.47
C ALA A 393 27.20 6.74 -18.35
N ALA A 394 27.13 5.40 -18.28
CA ALA A 394 27.91 4.50 -19.13
C ALA A 394 27.34 4.33 -20.55
N MET A 395 26.11 4.77 -20.81
CA MET A 395 25.38 4.59 -22.08
C MET A 395 25.76 5.66 -23.11
N GLN A 396 27.04 5.70 -23.50
CA GLN A 396 27.54 6.61 -24.52
C GLN A 396 28.07 5.86 -25.76
N PRO A 397 27.67 6.27 -26.99
CA PRO A 397 26.70 7.32 -27.30
C PRO A 397 25.25 6.91 -26.97
N PHE A 398 24.40 7.89 -26.65
CA PHE A 398 22.98 7.61 -26.41
C PHE A 398 22.27 7.18 -27.70
N PRO A 399 21.29 6.26 -27.62
CA PRO A 399 20.53 5.86 -28.79
C PRO A 399 19.70 7.04 -29.32
N HIS A 400 19.57 7.09 -30.64
CA HIS A 400 18.76 8.09 -31.33
C HIS A 400 17.27 7.93 -30.99
N ASP A 401 16.55 9.06 -30.94
CA ASP A 401 15.10 9.10 -30.70
C ASP A 401 14.73 8.48 -29.35
N ALA A 402 15.32 9.05 -28.29
CA ALA A 402 15.17 8.59 -26.92
C ALA A 402 14.79 9.73 -25.97
N VAL A 403 14.00 9.42 -24.95
CA VAL A 403 13.70 10.34 -23.85
C VAL A 403 14.20 9.73 -22.54
N VAL A 404 14.91 10.53 -21.76
CA VAL A 404 15.40 10.15 -20.44
C VAL A 404 14.62 10.92 -19.39
N THR A 405 13.91 10.22 -18.52
CA THR A 405 13.21 10.85 -17.40
C THR A 405 14.20 11.07 -16.27
N ILE A 406 14.36 12.28 -15.73
CA ILE A 406 15.32 12.53 -14.64
C ILE A 406 14.55 13.04 -13.43
N PRO A 407 14.61 12.38 -12.27
CA PRO A 407 14.00 12.91 -11.04
C PRO A 407 14.50 14.34 -10.77
N ALA A 408 13.59 15.24 -10.40
CA ALA A 408 13.87 16.68 -10.27
C ALA A 408 14.95 16.99 -9.22
N ASP A 409 15.06 16.16 -8.19
CA ASP A 409 16.09 16.21 -7.14
C ASP A 409 17.46 15.76 -7.64
N LEU A 410 17.52 14.75 -8.50
CA LEU A 410 18.74 14.26 -9.15
C LEU A 410 19.24 15.19 -10.23
N ALA A 411 18.35 15.94 -10.89
CA ALA A 411 18.74 16.97 -11.84
C ALA A 411 19.71 17.99 -11.17
N SER A 412 19.39 18.49 -9.99
CA SER A 412 20.25 19.50 -9.35
C SER A 412 21.61 18.98 -8.81
N THR A 413 21.73 17.68 -8.50
CA THR A 413 22.87 17.13 -7.75
C THR A 413 23.74 16.14 -8.53
N ARG A 414 23.21 15.47 -9.55
CA ARG A 414 23.93 14.46 -10.35
C ARG A 414 24.08 14.80 -11.84
N ILE A 415 23.53 15.92 -12.33
CA ILE A 415 23.81 16.44 -13.68
C ILE A 415 25.31 16.53 -14.01
N PRO A 416 26.24 16.86 -13.08
CA PRO A 416 27.67 16.89 -13.42
C PRO A 416 28.28 15.54 -13.84
N LEU A 417 27.60 14.42 -13.55
CA LEU A 417 28.04 13.07 -13.93
C LEU A 417 27.50 12.62 -15.29
N ILE A 418 26.51 13.32 -15.85
CA ILE A 418 26.01 13.09 -17.20
C ILE A 418 26.76 14.10 -18.08
N PRO A 419 27.68 13.67 -18.97
CA PRO A 419 28.42 14.58 -19.84
C PRO A 419 27.45 15.52 -20.59
N PRO A 420 27.86 16.73 -20.98
CA PRO A 420 27.01 17.64 -21.74
C PRO A 420 26.42 16.90 -22.94
N LEU A 421 25.11 16.68 -22.87
CA LEU A 421 24.34 16.01 -23.91
C LEU A 421 24.25 17.00 -25.07
N ALA A 422 25.16 16.88 -26.04
CA ALA A 422 25.35 17.86 -27.12
C ALA A 422 24.10 18.13 -27.97
N HIS A 423 23.03 17.35 -27.80
CA HIS A 423 21.74 17.47 -28.50
C HIS A 423 20.52 17.28 -27.55
N ALA A 424 20.68 17.55 -26.26
CA ALA A 424 19.60 17.48 -25.29
C ALA A 424 18.77 18.76 -25.22
N THR A 425 17.45 18.61 -25.16
CA THR A 425 16.56 19.67 -24.69
C THR A 425 15.92 19.25 -23.37
N TRP A 426 16.06 20.10 -22.36
CA TRP A 426 15.40 19.94 -21.07
C TRP A 426 13.99 20.51 -21.16
N ASP A 427 13.04 19.91 -20.44
CA ASP A 427 11.79 20.61 -20.17
C ASP A 427 12.07 21.88 -19.35
N HIS A 428 11.13 22.82 -19.36
CA HIS A 428 11.27 24.10 -18.66
C HIS A 428 11.54 23.98 -17.15
N ALA A 429 11.33 22.79 -16.56
CA ALA A 429 11.50 22.52 -15.14
C ALA A 429 12.69 21.59 -14.82
N GLY A 430 13.48 21.16 -15.81
CA GLY A 430 14.62 20.27 -15.63
C GLY A 430 14.29 18.82 -15.23
N ARG A 431 13.09 18.32 -15.52
CA ARG A 431 12.53 17.03 -15.05
C ARG A 431 12.66 15.87 -16.04
N PHE A 432 12.98 16.14 -17.30
CA PHE A 432 13.33 15.12 -18.27
C PHE A 432 14.12 15.74 -19.40
N VAL A 433 14.85 14.88 -20.10
CA VAL A 433 15.70 15.24 -21.22
C VAL A 433 15.23 14.52 -22.46
N VAL A 434 14.97 15.29 -23.50
CA VAL A 434 14.72 14.76 -24.83
C VAL A 434 16.05 14.70 -25.56
N LEU A 435 16.47 13.50 -25.94
CA LEU A 435 17.65 13.25 -26.76
C LEU A 435 17.20 13.16 -28.21
N ILE A 436 17.23 14.30 -28.88
CA ILE A 436 16.86 14.45 -30.28
C ILE A 436 18.15 14.43 -31.11
N PRO A 437 18.20 13.79 -32.29
CA PRO A 437 19.37 13.88 -33.19
C PRO A 437 19.78 15.33 -33.52
#